data_AF-A0A836H9W1-F1
#
_entry.id   AF-A0A836H9W1-F1
#
_cell.length_a   1.000
_cell.length_b   1.000
_cell.length_c   1.000
_cell.angle_alpha   90.00
_cell.angle_beta   90.00
_cell.angle_gamma   90.00
#
_symmetry.space_group_name_H-M   'P 1'
#
loop_
_entity.id
_entity.type
_entity.pdbx_description
1 polymer ?
#
loop_
_entity_poly.entity_id
_entity_poly.type
_entity_poly.pdbx_seq_one_letter_code
_entity_poly.pdbx_strand_id
1 'polypeptide(L)'
;MKKYIGRQLRPSQLAAELLPPDQMWCRVCHQAVDRQRFREHATTLSHRLGRKKMAKLKCISLNMWEKHRGASLDRESAHEGNIEKEFADYQADQRRREKTLVEAAWGPSCTPSQQHLF
;
A
#
# COMPACT_ATOMS: atom_id res chain seq x y z
N MET A 1 -10.14 24.57 18.65
CA MET A 1 -10.26 24.13 17.24
C MET A 1 -8.92 23.52 16.81
N LYS A 2 -8.85 22.21 16.59
CA LYS A 2 -7.58 21.50 16.34
C LYS A 2 -7.26 21.44 14.84
N LYS A 3 -5.99 21.66 14.54
CA LYS A 3 -5.37 21.99 13.24
C LYS A 3 -5.47 20.81 12.26
N TYR A 4 -6.43 20.85 11.34
CA TYR A 4 -6.65 19.83 10.30
C TYR A 4 -6.06 20.23 8.93
N ILE A 5 -5.12 21.18 8.91
CA ILE A 5 -4.56 21.70 7.65
C ILE A 5 -3.29 20.88 7.34
N GLY A 6 -3.41 19.86 6.50
CA GLY A 6 -2.27 19.32 5.74
C GLY A 6 -1.90 17.84 5.91
N ARG A 7 -2.58 17.04 6.75
CA ARG A 7 -2.38 15.57 6.77
C ARG A 7 -3.66 14.87 6.34
N GLN A 8 -3.62 14.16 5.21
CA GLN A 8 -4.67 13.19 4.85
C GLN A 8 -4.62 12.04 5.86
N LEU A 9 -5.45 12.13 6.89
CA LEU A 9 -5.62 11.06 7.84
C LEU A 9 -6.42 9.93 7.19
N ARG A 10 -6.02 8.69 7.46
CA ARG A 10 -6.79 7.53 6.99
C ARG A 10 -8.19 7.58 7.62
N PRO A 11 -9.25 7.08 6.96
CA PRO A 11 -10.62 7.15 7.47
C PRO A 11 -10.78 6.64 8.92
N SER A 12 -10.02 5.62 9.34
CA SER A 12 -10.05 5.14 10.73
C SER A 12 -9.40 6.09 11.74
N GLN A 13 -8.41 6.88 11.32
CA GLN A 13 -7.76 7.89 12.17
C GLN A 13 -8.65 9.13 12.28
N LEU A 14 -9.23 9.55 11.15
CA LEU A 14 -10.24 10.61 11.10
C LEU A 14 -11.43 10.27 12.00
N ALA A 15 -11.92 9.02 11.94
CA ALA A 15 -13.03 8.60 12.80
C ALA A 15 -12.66 8.55 14.29
N ALA A 16 -11.41 8.29 14.65
CA ALA A 16 -10.98 8.34 16.06
C ALA A 16 -10.99 9.78 16.62
N GLU A 17 -10.80 10.79 15.77
CA GLU A 17 -10.86 12.20 16.17
C GLU A 17 -12.28 12.77 16.17
N LEU A 18 -13.14 12.29 15.28
CA LEU A 18 -14.49 12.85 15.08
C LEU A 18 -15.60 12.11 15.83
N LEU A 19 -15.43 10.82 16.13
CA LEU A 19 -16.52 10.04 16.71
C LEU A 19 -16.72 10.33 18.20
N PRO A 20 -17.99 10.40 18.65
CA PRO A 20 -18.33 10.40 20.06
C PRO A 20 -17.71 9.21 20.82
N PRO A 21 -17.46 9.32 22.15
CA PRO A 21 -16.80 8.27 22.95
C PRO A 21 -17.53 6.92 22.99
N ASP A 22 -18.86 6.95 22.85
CA ASP A 22 -19.77 5.82 22.79
C ASP A 22 -19.77 5.10 21.43
N GLN A 23 -19.19 5.73 20.40
CA GLN A 23 -19.12 5.18 19.06
C GLN A 23 -17.73 4.67 18.71
N MET A 24 -17.68 3.81 17.69
CA MET A 24 -16.45 3.32 17.10
C MET A 24 -16.61 3.12 15.60
N TRP A 25 -15.50 3.25 14.88
CA TRP A 25 -15.46 3.03 13.44
C TRP A 25 -15.30 1.55 13.12
N CYS A 26 -16.28 0.95 12.44
CA CYS A 26 -16.16 -0.39 11.90
C CYS A 26 -15.36 -0.37 10.59
N ARG A 27 -14.16 -0.94 10.59
CA ARG A 27 -13.30 -1.02 9.39
C ARG A 27 -13.80 -1.99 8.31
N VAL A 28 -14.73 -2.88 8.65
CA VAL A 28 -15.31 -3.84 7.70
C VAL A 28 -16.46 -3.18 6.94
N CYS A 29 -17.33 -2.47 7.65
CA CYS A 29 -18.52 -1.84 7.09
C CYS A 29 -18.31 -0.36 6.72
N HIS A 30 -17.18 0.23 7.10
CA HIS A 30 -16.87 1.65 6.89
C HIS A 30 -17.96 2.58 7.42
N GLN A 31 -18.40 2.37 8.66
CA GLN A 31 -19.42 3.18 9.31
C GLN A 31 -19.17 3.30 10.81
N ALA A 32 -19.75 4.34 11.43
CA ALA A 32 -19.81 4.48 12.88
C ALA A 32 -20.81 3.47 13.47
N VAL A 33 -20.44 2.86 14.59
CA VAL A 33 -21.24 1.86 15.29
C VAL A 33 -21.13 2.13 16.79
N ASP A 34 -22.23 2.00 17.51
CA ASP A 34 -22.25 2.04 18.98
C ASP A 34 -21.36 0.90 19.54
N ARG A 35 -20.46 1.26 20.46
CA ARG A 35 -19.55 0.32 21.12
C ARG A 35 -20.29 -0.76 21.90
N GLN A 36 -21.38 -0.42 22.59
CA GLN A 36 -22.15 -1.39 23.37
C GLN A 36 -22.80 -2.43 22.46
N ARG A 37 -23.24 -1.99 21.27
CA ARG A 37 -23.92 -2.83 20.27
C ARG A 37 -22.99 -3.42 19.22
N PHE A 38 -21.68 -3.25 19.37
CA PHE A 38 -20.72 -3.75 18.38
C PHE A 38 -20.79 -5.27 18.20
N ARG A 39 -21.08 -6.02 19.27
CA ARG A 39 -21.27 -7.48 19.18
C ARG A 39 -22.45 -7.84 18.28
N GLU A 40 -23.58 -7.14 18.41
CA GLU A 40 -24.75 -7.31 17.54
C GLU A 40 -24.43 -6.92 16.10
N HIS A 41 -23.75 -5.79 15.91
CA HIS A 41 -23.30 -5.37 14.59
C HIS A 41 -22.42 -6.44 13.92
N ALA A 42 -21.51 -7.07 14.67
CA ALA A 42 -20.61 -8.09 14.15
C ALA A 42 -21.32 -9.38 13.70
N THR A 43 -22.51 -9.67 14.22
CA THR A 43 -23.32 -10.85 13.81
C THR A 43 -24.20 -10.58 12.59
N THR A 44 -24.39 -9.31 12.20
CA THR A 44 -25.15 -8.94 11.01
C THR A 44 -24.59 -9.58 9.74
N LEU A 45 -25.49 -9.92 8.80
CA LEU A 45 -25.11 -10.55 7.55
C LEU A 45 -24.13 -9.69 6.74
N SER A 46 -24.38 -8.37 6.68
CA SER A 46 -23.52 -7.41 5.96
C SER A 46 -22.09 -7.42 6.50
N HIS A 47 -21.93 -7.39 7.83
CA HIS A 47 -20.61 -7.45 8.47
C HIS A 47 -19.91 -8.77 8.18
N ARG A 48 -20.62 -9.90 8.30
CA ARG A 48 -20.06 -11.24 8.03
C ARG A 48 -19.60 -11.38 6.57
N LEU A 49 -20.40 -10.92 5.63
CA LEU A 49 -20.05 -10.92 4.20
C LEU A 49 -18.87 -9.99 3.90
N GLY A 50 -18.86 -8.79 4.47
CA GLY A 50 -17.75 -7.85 4.36
C GLY A 50 -16.44 -8.46 4.88
N ARG A 51 -16.48 -9.13 6.04
CA ARG A 51 -15.31 -9.79 6.63
C ARG A 51 -14.79 -10.93 5.76
N LYS A 52 -15.68 -11.76 5.20
CA LYS A 52 -15.31 -12.82 4.24
C LYS A 52 -14.67 -12.23 2.98
N LYS A 53 -15.24 -11.15 2.43
CA LYS A 53 -14.69 -10.45 1.25
C LYS A 53 -13.29 -9.91 1.54
N MET A 54 -13.09 -9.25 2.68
CA MET A 54 -11.79 -8.71 3.08
C MET A 54 -10.75 -9.82 3.26
N ALA A 55 -11.12 -10.94 3.89
CA ALA A 55 -10.23 -12.09 4.03
C ALA A 55 -9.82 -12.67 2.66
N LYS A 56 -10.78 -12.80 1.73
CA LYS A 56 -10.50 -13.26 0.36
C LYS A 56 -9.55 -12.31 -0.37
N LEU A 57 -9.79 -11.00 -0.30
CA LEU A 57 -8.92 -10.02 -0.93
C LEU A 57 -7.51 -10.05 -0.35
N LYS A 58 -7.38 -10.14 0.98
CA LYS A 58 -6.07 -10.29 1.64
C LYS A 58 -5.34 -11.52 1.13
N CYS A 59 -6.00 -12.67 1.06
CA CYS A 59 -5.41 -13.90 0.54
C CYS A 59 -4.98 -13.76 -0.93
N ILE A 60 -5.81 -13.17 -1.79
CA ILE A 60 -5.43 -12.93 -3.20
C ILE A 60 -4.19 -12.03 -3.28
N SER A 61 -4.17 -10.92 -2.55
CA SER A 61 -3.02 -10.01 -2.53
C SER A 61 -1.73 -10.70 -2.06
N LEU A 62 -1.83 -11.52 -1.01
CA LEU A 62 -0.71 -12.29 -0.48
C LEU A 62 -0.22 -13.35 -1.48
N ASN A 63 -1.12 -14.12 -2.09
CA ASN A 63 -0.74 -15.11 -3.10
C ASN A 63 -0.10 -14.47 -4.35
N MET A 64 -0.61 -13.30 -4.78
CA MET A 64 0.00 -12.55 -5.89
C MET A 64 1.40 -12.08 -5.53
N TRP A 65 1.60 -11.64 -4.29
CA TRP A 65 2.91 -11.25 -3.78
C TRP A 65 3.87 -12.45 -3.76
N GLU A 66 3.44 -13.60 -3.21
CA GLU A 66 4.26 -14.83 -3.17
C GLU A 66 4.65 -15.29 -4.58
N LYS A 67 3.71 -15.24 -5.53
CA LYS A 67 3.98 -15.58 -6.94
C LYS A 67 4.98 -14.61 -7.58
N HIS A 68 4.89 -13.32 -7.25
CA HIS A 68 5.80 -12.31 -7.80
C HIS A 68 7.22 -12.46 -7.24
N ARG A 69 7.35 -12.77 -5.95
CA ARG A 69 8.65 -12.93 -5.26
C ARG A 69 9.26 -14.32 -5.42
N GLY A 70 8.46 -15.33 -5.77
CA GLY A 70 8.92 -16.71 -5.92
C GLY A 70 9.19 -17.42 -4.58
N ALA A 71 8.76 -16.86 -3.46
CA ALA A 71 8.94 -17.39 -2.12
C ALA A 71 7.65 -17.29 -1.30
N SER A 72 7.42 -18.26 -0.40
CA SER A 72 6.26 -18.24 0.50
C SER A 72 6.43 -17.22 1.61
N LEU A 73 5.31 -16.65 2.07
CA LEU A 73 5.29 -15.63 3.12
C LEU A 73 5.91 -16.09 4.44
N ASP A 74 5.72 -17.36 4.79
CA ASP A 74 6.30 -17.94 6.02
C ASP A 74 7.83 -17.96 5.98
N ARG A 75 8.43 -18.10 4.78
CA ARG A 75 9.89 -18.09 4.60
C ARG A 75 10.46 -16.68 4.62
N GLU A 76 9.78 -15.71 4.01
CA GLU A 76 10.23 -14.32 4.02
C GLU A 76 9.95 -13.59 5.34
N SER A 77 8.85 -13.91 6.04
CA SER A 77 8.56 -13.30 7.36
C SER A 77 9.59 -13.70 8.42
N ALA A 78 10.22 -14.87 8.29
CA ALA A 78 11.35 -15.27 9.13
C ALA A 78 12.66 -14.49 8.82
N HIS A 79 12.69 -13.73 7.72
CA HIS A 79 13.83 -12.92 7.25
C HIS A 79 13.60 -11.41 7.48
N GLU A 80 12.75 -11.02 8.45
CA GLU A 80 12.43 -9.61 8.77
C GLU A 80 13.66 -8.70 8.97
N GLY A 81 14.80 -9.26 9.37
CA GLY A 81 16.07 -8.51 9.51
C GLY A 81 16.63 -7.91 8.21
N ASN A 82 16.12 -8.29 7.03
CA ASN A 82 16.65 -7.84 5.74
C ASN A 82 15.78 -6.76 5.05
N ILE A 83 14.64 -6.39 5.61
CA ILE A 83 13.66 -5.50 4.93
C ILE A 83 14.23 -4.09 4.72
N GLU A 84 14.92 -3.52 5.71
CA GLU A 84 15.50 -2.17 5.60
C GLU A 84 16.61 -2.12 4.54
N LYS A 85 17.41 -3.20 4.45
CA LYS A 85 18.46 -3.33 3.45
C LYS A 85 17.88 -3.51 2.04
N GLU A 86 16.89 -4.39 1.88
CA GLU A 86 16.20 -4.56 0.60
C GLU A 86 15.48 -3.28 0.15
N PHE A 87 14.94 -2.50 1.09
CA PHE A 87 14.34 -1.22 0.78
C PHE A 87 15.38 -0.18 0.34
N ALA A 88 16.54 -0.14 1.00
CA ALA A 88 17.65 0.72 0.58
C ALA A 88 18.16 0.34 -0.82
N ASP A 89 18.30 -0.95 -1.10
CA ASP A 89 18.72 -1.47 -2.41
C ASP A 89 17.69 -1.14 -3.50
N TYR A 90 16.39 -1.30 -3.21
CA TYR A 90 15.31 -0.91 -4.10
C TYR A 90 15.33 0.60 -4.41
N GLN A 91 15.49 1.46 -3.40
CA GLN A 91 15.60 2.90 -3.60
C GLN A 91 16.84 3.29 -4.42
N ALA A 92 17.97 2.61 -4.21
CA ALA A 92 19.18 2.82 -5.01
C ALA A 92 18.94 2.41 -6.48
N ASP A 93 18.23 1.31 -6.71
CA ASP A 93 17.87 0.85 -8.06
C ASP A 93 16.88 1.80 -8.76
N GLN A 94 15.85 2.29 -8.06
CA GLN A 94 14.92 3.28 -8.61
C GLN A 94 15.63 4.57 -9.00
N ARG A 95 16.48 5.12 -8.12
CA ARG A 95 17.28 6.32 -8.43
C ARG A 95 18.20 6.11 -9.63
N ARG A 96 18.75 4.90 -9.79
CA ARG A 96 19.57 4.55 -10.96
C ARG A 96 18.74 4.56 -12.24
N ARG A 97 17.57 3.93 -12.25
CA ARG A 97 16.67 3.91 -13.40
C ARG A 97 16.18 5.30 -13.78
N GLU A 98 15.81 6.11 -12.80
CA GLU A 98 15.43 7.51 -13.01
C GLU A 98 16.59 8.31 -13.61
N LYS A 99 17.82 8.14 -13.10
CA LYS A 99 19.00 8.78 -13.66
C LYS A 99 19.26 8.37 -15.10
N THR A 100 19.16 7.07 -15.42
CA THR A 100 19.31 6.57 -16.79
C THR A 100 18.21 7.08 -17.73
N LEU A 101 16.97 7.22 -17.25
CA LEU A 101 15.88 7.81 -18.03
C LEU A 101 16.11 9.30 -18.31
N VAL A 102 16.61 10.05 -17.32
CA VAL A 102 16.98 11.46 -17.47
C VAL A 102 18.16 11.60 -18.43
N GLU A 103 19.20 10.78 -18.29
CA GLU A 103 20.36 10.80 -19.21
C GLU A 103 19.98 10.42 -20.64
N ALA A 104 19.04 9.47 -20.83
CA ALA A 104 18.52 9.13 -22.15
C ALA A 104 17.64 10.25 -22.75
N ALA A 105 16.92 11.00 -21.91
CA ALA A 105 16.11 12.14 -22.35
C ALA A 105 16.93 13.41 -22.62
N TRP A 106 18.15 13.52 -22.05
CA TRP A 106 19.03 14.69 -22.15
C TRP A 106 20.36 14.42 -22.88
N GLY A 107 20.60 13.19 -23.32
CA GLY A 107 21.75 12.84 -24.13
C GLY A 107 21.72 13.58 -25.47
N PRO A 108 22.83 14.19 -25.92
CA PRO A 108 22.86 14.86 -27.20
C PRO A 108 22.52 13.84 -28.30
N SER A 109 21.61 14.23 -29.19
CA SER A 109 21.36 13.52 -30.43
C SER A 109 22.66 13.47 -31.22
N CYS A 110 23.43 12.39 -31.06
CA CYS A 110 24.45 12.00 -32.01
C CYS A 110 23.74 11.64 -33.31
N THR A 111 23.55 12.65 -34.15
CA THR A 111 23.26 12.46 -35.57
C THR A 111 24.35 11.54 -36.14
N PRO A 112 24.00 10.43 -36.81
CA PRO A 112 24.99 9.63 -37.49
C PRO A 112 25.57 10.51 -38.61
N SER A 113 26.85 10.85 -38.51
CA SER A 113 27.58 11.47 -39.61
C SER A 113 27.59 10.48 -40.78
N GLN A 114 26.75 10.75 -41.77
CA GLN A 114 26.77 10.11 -43.09
C GLN A 114 28.18 10.28 -43.66
N GLN A 115 29.00 9.22 -43.59
CA GLN A 115 30.23 9.19 -44.36
C GLN A 115 29.83 9.00 -45.82
N HIS A 116 29.98 10.10 -46.56
CA HIS A 116 29.78 10.20 -47.98
C HIS A 116 30.75 9.25 -48.69
N LEU A 117 30.19 8.35 -49.50
CA LEU A 117 30.87 7.56 -50.52
C LEU A 117 31.67 8.48 -51.45
N PHE A 118 32.96 8.20 -51.62
CA PHE A 118 33.71 8.36 -52.86
C PHE A 118 34.78 7.28 -52.95
#